data_AF-A0A2U1FPJ3-F1
#
_entry.id   AF-A0A2U1FPJ3-F1
#
_cell.length_a   1.000
_cell.length_b   1.000
_cell.length_c   1.000
_cell.angle_alpha   90.00
_cell.angle_beta   90.00
_cell.angle_gamma   90.00
#
_symmetry.space_group_name_H-M   'P 1'
#
loop_
_entity.id
_entity.type
_entity.pdbx_description
1 polymer ?
#
loop_
_entity_poly.entity_id
_entity_poly.type
_entity_poly.pdbx_seq_one_letter_code
_entity_poly.pdbx_strand_id
1 'polypeptide(L)'
;MKTKSFNKNRLRNLEHFQFAESVLTLCREANIVKLNAALTPLEKALQEEDLLLNLRRKESGSQELALLDDERGKAWRVISLIVQTELLSKKADLLAAARQIDEVLGRYPRLIYLPHLQQTGGIKNLVTDLRSTDLTAAVQKLELKEKIDNLDAINKAFKALYLKRLKSGSYETRVNVRERRTVTDKEIETVTNLLDALHTLEASESTEQLITLYNNLVIKQSRLLARRTVYGRAASEKRYGAIEQLLYPMLPALITEEGMTVAFAGRTLGTNKDRHYLINLRMGGTKEYERWYRIEGEKLVYVPEDKLPRPKRKKKPQPASDFTVPSAETTPTPPAQGGSSSGDHDGGAEGSIGGGL
;
A
#
# COMPACT_ATOMS: atom_id res chain seq x y z
N MET A 1 -4.08 -38.24 18.04
CA MET A 1 -3.45 -36.95 17.66
C MET A 1 -4.50 -35.84 17.75
N LYS A 2 -4.11 -34.55 17.86
CA LYS A 2 -5.07 -33.41 17.81
C LYS A 2 -4.51 -32.22 17.05
N THR A 3 -5.41 -31.36 16.56
CA THR A 3 -5.06 -30.09 15.93
C THR A 3 -4.47 -29.10 16.94
N LYS A 4 -3.48 -28.30 16.51
CA LYS A 4 -2.84 -27.27 17.34
C LYS A 4 -3.64 -25.99 17.34
N SER A 5 -3.80 -25.39 18.52
CA SER A 5 -4.36 -24.05 18.64
C SER A 5 -3.39 -22.99 18.09
N PHE A 6 -3.94 -21.96 17.46
CA PHE A 6 -3.16 -20.89 16.83
C PHE A 6 -3.91 -19.56 16.91
N ASN A 7 -3.23 -18.50 17.30
CA ASN A 7 -3.81 -17.16 17.38
C ASN A 7 -3.80 -16.47 16.00
N LYS A 8 -4.85 -16.71 15.22
CA LYS A 8 -5.05 -16.21 13.85
C LYS A 8 -5.23 -14.68 13.78
N ASN A 9 -5.64 -14.02 14.88
CA ASN A 9 -5.77 -12.56 14.94
C ASN A 9 -4.47 -11.80 14.64
N ARG A 10 -3.32 -12.44 14.90
CA ARG A 10 -2.01 -11.85 14.62
C ARG A 10 -1.66 -11.88 13.13
N LEU A 11 -2.33 -12.68 12.30
CA LEU A 11 -2.12 -12.67 10.86
C LEU A 11 -2.61 -11.34 10.26
N ARG A 12 -1.89 -10.84 9.24
CA ARG A 12 -2.38 -9.76 8.39
C ARG A 12 -3.57 -10.27 7.56
N ASN A 13 -4.39 -9.37 7.02
CA ASN A 13 -5.62 -9.76 6.32
C ASN A 13 -5.39 -10.78 5.18
N LEU A 14 -4.40 -10.56 4.31
CA LEU A 14 -4.07 -11.51 3.25
C LEU A 14 -3.41 -12.80 3.78
N GLU A 15 -2.62 -12.71 4.84
CA GLU A 15 -2.04 -13.91 5.49
C GLU A 15 -3.13 -14.78 6.12
N HIS A 16 -4.18 -14.15 6.65
CA HIS A 16 -5.35 -14.80 7.24
C HIS A 16 -6.20 -15.47 6.17
N PHE A 17 -6.54 -14.74 5.10
CA PHE A 17 -7.26 -15.28 3.96
C PHE A 17 -6.55 -16.51 3.36
N GLN A 18 -5.25 -16.40 3.10
CA GLN A 18 -4.46 -17.53 2.58
C GLN A 18 -4.37 -18.71 3.55
N PHE A 19 -4.34 -18.45 4.86
CA PHE A 19 -4.39 -19.51 5.88
C PHE A 19 -5.72 -20.28 5.80
N ALA A 20 -6.84 -19.55 5.78
CA ALA A 20 -8.18 -20.13 5.70
C ALA A 20 -8.38 -20.91 4.39
N GLU A 21 -7.92 -20.36 3.26
CA GLU A 21 -7.93 -21.03 1.95
C GLU A 21 -7.09 -22.32 1.99
N SER A 22 -5.89 -22.28 2.57
CA SER A 22 -5.04 -23.47 2.70
C SER A 22 -5.70 -24.56 3.54
N VAL A 23 -6.40 -24.20 4.63
CA VAL A 23 -7.15 -25.17 5.45
C VAL A 23 -8.28 -25.81 4.64
N LEU A 24 -9.02 -25.02 3.88
CA LEU A 24 -10.08 -25.52 3.02
C LEU A 24 -9.53 -26.50 1.97
N THR A 25 -8.45 -26.13 1.29
CA THR A 25 -7.80 -26.98 0.28
C THR A 25 -7.35 -28.31 0.86
N LEU A 26 -6.67 -28.29 2.02
CA LEU A 26 -6.24 -29.51 2.72
C LEU A 26 -7.44 -30.42 3.08
N CYS A 27 -8.56 -29.84 3.51
CA CYS A 27 -9.76 -30.62 3.84
C CYS A 27 -10.41 -31.23 2.60
N ARG A 28 -10.44 -30.50 1.47
CA ARG A 28 -10.96 -31.00 0.20
C ARG A 28 -10.07 -32.11 -0.38
N GLU A 29 -8.75 -31.95 -0.32
CA GLU A 29 -7.79 -32.98 -0.76
C GLU A 29 -7.91 -34.27 0.06
N ALA A 30 -8.13 -34.15 1.37
CA ALA A 30 -8.34 -35.32 2.24
C ALA A 30 -9.68 -36.04 1.95
N ASN A 31 -10.65 -35.36 1.33
CA ASN A 31 -11.94 -35.90 0.88
C ASN A 31 -12.67 -36.77 1.93
N ILE A 32 -12.67 -36.32 3.20
CA ILE A 32 -13.34 -37.02 4.28
C ILE A 32 -14.82 -36.66 4.25
N VAL A 33 -15.68 -37.63 3.87
CA VAL A 33 -17.12 -37.43 3.66
C VAL A 33 -17.81 -36.70 4.83
N LYS A 34 -17.45 -37.05 6.07
CA LYS A 34 -18.04 -36.47 7.29
C LYS A 34 -17.63 -35.01 7.53
N LEU A 35 -16.57 -34.50 6.89
CA LEU A 35 -16.16 -33.10 6.96
C LEU A 35 -16.86 -32.21 5.93
N ASN A 36 -17.36 -32.77 4.82
CA ASN A 36 -17.85 -32.00 3.67
C ASN A 36 -18.95 -30.98 4.03
N ALA A 37 -19.85 -31.33 4.94
CA ALA A 37 -20.92 -30.43 5.40
C ALA A 37 -20.37 -29.16 6.10
N ALA A 38 -19.22 -29.27 6.79
CA ALA A 38 -18.57 -28.15 7.45
C ALA A 38 -17.71 -27.30 6.50
N LEU A 39 -17.42 -27.78 5.28
CA LEU A 39 -16.64 -27.03 4.30
C LEU A 39 -17.47 -25.96 3.57
N THR A 40 -18.77 -26.21 3.35
CA THR A 40 -19.64 -25.24 2.66
C THR A 40 -19.80 -23.91 3.42
N PRO A 41 -20.01 -23.90 4.76
CA PRO A 41 -19.98 -22.66 5.54
C PRO A 41 -18.62 -21.93 5.49
N LEU A 42 -17.52 -22.68 5.57
CA LEU A 42 -16.17 -22.12 5.50
C LEU A 42 -15.89 -21.46 4.13
N GLU A 43 -16.32 -22.09 3.04
CA GLU A 43 -16.22 -21.55 1.68
C GLU A 43 -16.99 -20.24 1.52
N LYS A 44 -18.21 -20.20 2.06
CA LYS A 44 -19.03 -18.98 2.03
C LYS A 44 -18.37 -17.86 2.83
N ALA A 45 -17.85 -18.16 4.03
CA ALA A 45 -17.14 -17.18 4.84
C ALA A 45 -15.88 -16.63 4.12
N LEU A 46 -15.14 -17.51 3.43
CA LEU A 46 -13.98 -17.14 2.62
C LEU A 46 -14.35 -16.23 1.45
N GLN A 47 -15.42 -16.54 0.70
CA GLN A 47 -15.89 -15.69 -0.40
C GLN A 47 -16.31 -14.30 0.10
N GLU A 48 -17.02 -14.23 1.23
CA GLU A 48 -17.40 -12.96 1.85
C GLU A 48 -16.19 -12.16 2.36
N GLU A 49 -15.15 -12.83 2.88
CA GLU A 49 -13.89 -12.19 3.25
C GLU A 49 -13.14 -11.66 2.02
N ASP A 50 -13.01 -12.45 0.95
CA ASP A 50 -12.34 -12.04 -0.30
C ASP A 50 -13.02 -10.83 -0.95
N LEU A 51 -14.35 -10.83 -1.02
CA LEU A 51 -15.13 -9.69 -1.52
C LEU A 51 -14.77 -8.39 -0.80
N LEU A 52 -14.58 -8.43 0.52
CA LEU A 52 -14.18 -7.26 1.30
C LEU A 52 -12.72 -6.87 1.10
N LEU A 53 -11.81 -7.85 0.98
CA LEU A 53 -10.39 -7.58 0.73
C LEU A 53 -10.16 -6.94 -0.64
N ASN A 54 -11.01 -7.29 -1.61
CA ASN A 54 -10.98 -6.79 -2.97
C ASN A 54 -11.81 -5.51 -3.19
N LEU A 55 -12.46 -4.98 -2.15
CA LEU A 55 -13.09 -3.65 -2.23
C LEU A 55 -12.05 -2.60 -2.60
N ARG A 56 -12.34 -1.82 -3.65
CA ARG A 56 -11.46 -0.74 -4.09
C ARG A 56 -11.26 0.26 -2.95
N ARG A 57 -10.02 0.34 -2.44
CA ARG A 57 -9.63 1.28 -1.36
C ARG A 57 -9.81 2.76 -1.72
N LYS A 58 -9.78 3.09 -3.01
CA LYS A 58 -10.23 4.38 -3.54
C LYS A 58 -11.62 4.17 -4.12
N GLU A 59 -12.59 4.92 -3.63
CA GLU A 59 -13.89 5.07 -4.30
C GLU A 59 -13.63 5.41 -5.77
N SER A 60 -14.08 4.54 -6.68
CA SER A 60 -14.02 4.81 -8.11
C SER A 60 -14.71 6.15 -8.39
N GLY A 61 -14.01 7.08 -9.04
CA GLY A 61 -14.55 8.40 -9.36
C GLY A 61 -14.23 9.51 -8.34
N SER A 62 -13.52 9.28 -7.23
CA SER A 62 -13.08 10.39 -6.35
C SER A 62 -12.12 11.35 -7.05
N GLN A 63 -11.26 10.83 -7.92
CA GLN A 63 -10.37 11.65 -8.73
C GLN A 63 -11.14 12.37 -9.84
N GLU A 64 -12.09 11.69 -10.50
CA GLU A 64 -12.94 12.29 -11.53
C GLU A 64 -13.82 13.41 -10.97
N LEU A 65 -14.40 13.23 -9.77
CA LEU A 65 -15.19 14.25 -9.09
C LEU A 65 -14.33 15.48 -8.74
N ALA A 66 -13.11 15.26 -8.26
CA ALA A 66 -12.17 16.34 -7.93
C ALA A 66 -11.71 17.10 -9.18
N LEU A 67 -11.49 16.39 -10.30
CA LEU A 67 -11.17 17.01 -11.59
C LEU A 67 -12.33 17.87 -12.09
N LEU A 68 -13.56 17.36 -12.05
CA LEU A 68 -14.75 18.15 -12.43
C LEU A 68 -14.96 19.36 -11.53
N ASP A 69 -14.64 19.27 -10.23
CA ASP A 69 -14.70 20.40 -9.31
C ASP A 69 -13.67 21.50 -9.65
N ASP A 70 -12.43 21.08 -9.94
CA ASP A 70 -11.35 21.97 -10.36
C ASP A 70 -11.65 22.62 -11.72
N GLU A 71 -12.11 21.84 -12.71
CA GLU A 71 -12.56 22.33 -14.01
C GLU A 71 -13.70 23.34 -13.88
N ARG A 72 -14.65 23.08 -12.97
CA ARG A 72 -15.74 24.02 -12.67
C ARG A 72 -15.23 25.33 -12.10
N GLY A 73 -14.29 25.26 -11.17
CA GLY A 73 -13.62 26.44 -10.61
C GLY A 73 -12.88 27.24 -11.68
N LYS A 74 -12.14 26.56 -12.56
CA LYS A 74 -11.43 27.15 -13.70
C LYS A 74 -12.38 27.81 -14.70
N ALA A 75 -13.47 27.14 -15.07
CA ALA A 75 -14.46 27.68 -16.01
C ALA A 75 -15.10 28.98 -15.49
N TRP A 76 -15.46 29.02 -14.20
CA TRP A 76 -15.93 30.26 -13.57
C TRP A 76 -14.85 31.34 -13.55
N ARG A 77 -13.60 30.97 -13.25
CA ARG A 77 -12.47 31.90 -13.18
C ARG A 77 -12.17 32.55 -14.54
N VAL A 78 -12.29 31.80 -15.63
CA VAL A 78 -12.12 32.34 -17.00
C VAL A 78 -13.14 33.45 -17.28
N ILE A 79 -14.42 33.21 -16.98
CA ILE A 79 -15.48 34.23 -17.17
C ILE A 79 -15.17 35.47 -16.33
N SER A 80 -14.82 35.29 -15.06
CA SER A 80 -14.47 36.39 -14.15
C SER A 80 -13.28 37.21 -14.65
N LEU A 81 -12.24 36.56 -15.19
CA LEU A 81 -11.06 37.25 -15.72
C LEU A 81 -11.35 38.03 -16.99
N ILE A 82 -12.19 37.51 -17.90
CA ILE A 82 -12.60 38.24 -19.10
C ILE A 82 -13.31 39.54 -18.70
N VAL A 83 -14.26 39.45 -17.78
CA VAL A 83 -15.00 40.62 -17.28
C VAL A 83 -14.05 41.63 -16.61
N GLN A 84 -13.15 41.16 -15.75
CA GLN A 84 -12.15 42.02 -15.09
C GLN A 84 -11.22 42.72 -16.08
N THR A 85 -10.84 42.04 -17.17
CA THR A 85 -10.02 42.63 -18.22
C THR A 85 -10.79 43.72 -18.96
N GLU A 86 -12.05 43.47 -19.30
CA GLU A 86 -12.88 44.44 -20.04
C GLU A 86 -13.34 45.63 -19.18
N LEU A 87 -13.35 45.51 -17.86
CA LEU A 87 -13.49 46.64 -16.94
C LEU A 87 -12.33 47.65 -17.03
N LEU A 88 -11.17 47.22 -17.53
CA LEU A 88 -10.00 48.09 -17.76
C LEU A 88 -9.92 48.60 -19.22
N SER A 89 -10.90 48.22 -20.06
CA SER A 89 -10.93 48.57 -21.48
C SER A 89 -11.18 50.06 -21.69
N LYS A 90 -10.46 50.66 -22.65
CA LYS A 90 -10.68 52.06 -23.06
C LYS A 90 -11.91 52.23 -23.97
N LYS A 91 -12.51 51.13 -24.43
CA LYS A 91 -13.71 51.13 -25.29
C LYS A 91 -14.96 51.22 -24.42
N ALA A 92 -15.71 52.31 -24.54
CA ALA A 92 -16.89 52.58 -23.72
C ALA A 92 -17.93 51.45 -23.78
N ASP A 93 -18.18 50.89 -24.97
CA ASP A 93 -19.13 49.78 -25.13
C ASP A 93 -18.72 48.51 -24.37
N LEU A 94 -17.42 48.17 -24.38
CA LEU A 94 -16.91 46.98 -23.69
C LEU A 94 -16.94 47.18 -22.18
N LEU A 95 -16.59 48.38 -21.72
CA LEU A 95 -16.69 48.77 -20.31
C LEU A 95 -18.14 48.68 -19.81
N ALA A 96 -19.11 49.16 -20.59
CA ALA A 96 -20.53 49.11 -20.23
C ALA A 96 -21.05 47.67 -20.15
N ALA A 97 -20.72 46.83 -21.13
CA ALA A 97 -21.07 45.41 -21.11
C ALA A 97 -20.43 44.67 -19.93
N ALA A 98 -19.17 44.95 -19.63
CA ALA A 98 -18.44 44.37 -18.50
C ALA A 98 -19.07 44.75 -17.16
N ARG A 99 -19.49 46.00 -16.96
CA ARG A 99 -20.18 46.44 -15.74
C ARG A 99 -21.49 45.70 -15.50
N GLN A 100 -22.28 45.47 -16.55
CA GLN A 100 -23.54 44.73 -16.45
C GLN A 100 -23.32 43.28 -16.00
N ILE A 101 -22.29 42.64 -16.53
CA ILE A 101 -21.96 41.25 -16.17
C ILE A 101 -21.29 41.18 -14.79
N ASP A 102 -20.45 42.15 -14.44
CA ASP A 102 -19.80 42.24 -13.13
C ASP A 102 -20.82 42.39 -11.99
N GLU A 103 -21.88 43.17 -12.20
CA GLU A 103 -22.98 43.30 -11.23
C GLU A 103 -23.61 41.93 -10.92
N VAL A 104 -23.84 41.11 -11.95
CA VAL A 104 -24.37 39.75 -11.77
C VAL A 104 -23.36 38.83 -11.10
N LEU A 105 -22.08 38.88 -11.48
CA LEU A 105 -21.03 38.13 -10.79
C LEU A 105 -20.94 38.50 -9.29
N GLY A 106 -21.13 39.77 -8.97
CA GLY A 106 -21.14 40.29 -7.59
C GLY A 106 -22.24 39.70 -6.71
N ARG A 107 -23.36 39.24 -7.29
CA ARG A 107 -24.45 38.54 -6.57
C ARG A 107 -24.06 37.15 -6.09
N TYR A 108 -22.99 36.57 -6.66
CA TYR A 108 -22.50 35.23 -6.34
C TYR A 108 -21.06 35.26 -5.78
N PRO A 109 -20.84 35.85 -4.59
CA PRO A 109 -19.50 36.01 -4.03
C PRO A 109 -18.90 34.66 -3.63
N ARG A 110 -17.58 34.51 -3.84
CA ARG A 110 -16.78 33.35 -3.40
C ARG A 110 -17.32 31.99 -3.87
N LEU A 111 -18.02 31.96 -5.00
CA LEU A 111 -18.75 30.79 -5.50
C LEU A 111 -17.91 29.50 -5.56
N ILE A 112 -16.62 29.62 -5.93
CA ILE A 112 -15.68 28.50 -6.04
C ILE A 112 -15.17 27.95 -4.70
N TYR A 113 -15.38 28.67 -3.60
CA TYR A 113 -14.96 28.28 -2.25
C TYR A 113 -16.11 27.73 -1.40
N LEU A 114 -17.32 27.68 -1.97
CA LEU A 114 -18.49 27.16 -1.27
C LEU A 114 -18.50 25.63 -1.26
N PRO A 115 -19.18 25.00 -0.28
CA PRO A 115 -19.42 23.56 -0.29
C PRO A 115 -20.08 23.11 -1.60
N HIS A 116 -19.78 21.89 -2.07
CA HIS A 116 -20.17 21.41 -3.39
C HIS A 116 -21.65 21.62 -3.75
N LEU A 117 -22.58 21.41 -2.82
CA LEU A 117 -24.02 21.63 -3.07
C LEU A 117 -24.35 23.11 -3.27
N GLN A 118 -23.76 23.99 -2.45
CA GLN A 118 -23.95 25.44 -2.56
C GLN A 118 -23.30 25.98 -3.83
N GLN A 119 -22.08 25.55 -4.16
CA GLN A 119 -21.42 25.89 -5.43
C GLN A 119 -22.24 25.41 -6.64
N THR A 120 -22.77 24.18 -6.60
CA THR A 120 -23.60 23.64 -7.68
C THR A 120 -24.87 24.47 -7.90
N GLY A 121 -25.54 24.85 -6.81
CA GLY A 121 -26.73 25.71 -6.87
C GLY A 121 -26.41 27.13 -7.32
N GLY A 122 -25.36 27.74 -6.78
CA GLY A 122 -24.95 29.09 -7.14
C GLY A 122 -24.50 29.22 -8.59
N ILE A 123 -23.76 28.25 -9.13
CA ILE A 123 -23.38 28.23 -10.56
C ILE A 123 -24.61 28.06 -11.45
N LYS A 124 -25.58 27.24 -11.05
CA LYS A 124 -26.84 27.09 -11.80
C LYS A 124 -27.59 28.43 -11.88
N ASN A 125 -27.71 29.14 -10.76
CA ASN A 125 -28.40 30.44 -10.73
C ASN A 125 -27.61 31.50 -11.51
N LEU A 126 -26.28 31.56 -11.35
CA LEU A 126 -25.41 32.45 -12.13
C LEU A 126 -25.58 32.23 -13.63
N VAL A 127 -25.54 30.99 -14.11
CA VAL A 127 -25.75 30.67 -15.53
C VAL A 127 -27.13 31.13 -16.00
N THR A 128 -28.15 31.03 -15.15
CA THR A 128 -29.52 31.48 -15.46
C THR A 128 -29.56 32.99 -15.63
N ASP A 129 -28.97 33.73 -14.69
CA ASP A 129 -28.93 35.20 -14.73
C ASP A 129 -28.13 35.70 -15.94
N LEU A 130 -26.98 35.09 -16.23
CA LEU A 130 -26.16 35.45 -17.40
C LEU A 130 -26.86 35.13 -18.73
N ARG A 131 -27.81 34.19 -18.75
CA ARG A 131 -28.64 33.88 -19.93
C ARG A 131 -29.94 34.69 -20.00
N SER A 132 -30.15 35.64 -19.08
CA SER A 132 -31.31 36.52 -19.14
C SER A 132 -31.34 37.33 -20.44
N THR A 133 -32.54 37.68 -20.89
CA THR A 133 -32.73 38.53 -22.08
C THR A 133 -31.99 39.86 -21.93
N ASP A 134 -31.97 40.40 -20.72
CA ASP A 134 -31.39 41.70 -20.39
C ASP A 134 -29.86 41.72 -20.56
N LEU A 135 -29.20 40.57 -20.39
CA LEU A 135 -27.75 40.44 -20.54
C LEU A 135 -27.30 39.91 -21.90
N THR A 136 -28.23 39.58 -22.81
CA THR A 136 -27.89 38.94 -24.09
C THR A 136 -26.93 39.79 -24.92
N ALA A 137 -27.15 41.10 -24.99
CA ALA A 137 -26.28 42.03 -25.72
C ALA A 137 -24.87 42.11 -25.10
N ALA A 138 -24.77 42.15 -23.77
CA ALA A 138 -23.49 42.20 -23.06
C ALA A 138 -22.70 40.89 -23.22
N VAL A 139 -23.37 39.75 -23.07
CA VAL A 139 -22.77 38.41 -23.26
C VAL A 139 -22.26 38.22 -24.68
N GLN A 140 -23.00 38.70 -25.68
CA GLN A 140 -22.56 38.67 -27.07
C GLN A 140 -21.36 39.59 -27.29
N LYS A 141 -21.40 40.81 -26.76
CA LYS A 141 -20.33 41.80 -26.90
C LYS A 141 -19.00 41.33 -26.27
N LEU A 142 -19.06 40.57 -25.18
CA LEU A 142 -17.89 39.98 -24.51
C LEU A 142 -17.57 38.54 -24.94
N GLU A 143 -18.29 38.00 -25.94
CA GLU A 143 -18.07 36.65 -26.47
C GLU A 143 -18.11 35.52 -25.42
N LEU A 144 -18.94 35.69 -24.39
CA LEU A 144 -18.98 34.81 -23.22
C LEU A 144 -19.88 33.57 -23.39
N LYS A 145 -20.70 33.52 -24.45
CA LYS A 145 -21.73 32.48 -24.64
C LYS A 145 -21.19 31.06 -24.45
N GLU A 146 -20.14 30.70 -25.19
CA GLU A 146 -19.53 29.36 -25.11
C GLU A 146 -18.94 29.05 -23.73
N LYS A 147 -18.46 30.08 -23.02
CA LYS A 147 -17.78 29.94 -21.72
C LYS A 147 -18.85 29.69 -20.64
N ILE A 148 -19.99 30.35 -20.75
CA ILE A 148 -21.19 30.12 -19.92
C ILE A 148 -21.76 28.71 -20.19
N ASP A 149 -21.84 28.31 -21.47
CA ASP A 149 -22.32 26.97 -21.85
C ASP A 149 -21.42 25.86 -21.31
N ASN A 150 -20.09 26.05 -21.38
CA ASN A 150 -19.11 25.14 -20.80
C ASN A 150 -19.25 25.05 -19.27
N LEU A 151 -19.39 26.18 -18.58
CA LEU A 151 -19.60 26.21 -17.12
C LEU A 151 -20.87 25.45 -16.71
N ASP A 152 -21.97 25.62 -17.46
CA ASP A 152 -23.23 24.88 -17.23
C ASP A 152 -23.05 23.36 -17.45
N ALA A 153 -22.37 22.97 -18.53
CA ALA A 153 -22.11 21.58 -18.86
C ALA A 153 -21.27 20.88 -17.76
N ILE A 154 -20.17 21.50 -17.33
CA ILE A 154 -19.31 20.97 -16.25
C ILE A 154 -20.08 20.88 -14.93
N ASN A 155 -20.88 21.90 -14.60
CA ASN A 155 -21.68 21.89 -13.36
C ASN A 155 -22.74 20.78 -13.37
N LYS A 156 -23.37 20.50 -14.52
CA LYS A 156 -24.30 19.38 -14.71
C LYS A 156 -23.59 18.03 -14.59
N ALA A 157 -22.41 17.87 -15.22
CA ALA A 157 -21.60 16.66 -15.14
C ALA A 157 -21.17 16.38 -13.69
N PHE A 158 -20.68 17.40 -12.97
CA PHE A 158 -20.36 17.31 -11.55
C PHE A 158 -21.56 16.84 -10.72
N LYS A 159 -22.73 17.48 -10.89
CA LYS A 159 -23.95 17.13 -10.17
C LYS A 159 -24.35 15.66 -10.43
N ALA A 160 -24.29 15.19 -11.67
CA ALA A 160 -24.62 13.83 -12.03
C ALA A 160 -23.69 12.81 -11.37
N LEU A 161 -22.37 13.06 -11.40
CA LEU A 161 -21.38 12.19 -10.78
C LEU A 161 -21.50 12.21 -9.24
N TYR A 162 -21.72 13.39 -8.65
CA TYR A 162 -21.94 13.56 -7.21
C TYR A 162 -23.16 12.77 -6.72
N LEU A 163 -24.28 12.82 -7.45
CA LEU A 163 -25.49 12.03 -7.12
C LEU A 163 -25.28 10.52 -7.33
N LYS A 164 -24.58 10.13 -8.40
CA LYS A 164 -24.19 8.72 -8.62
C LYS A 164 -23.37 8.21 -7.44
N ARG A 165 -22.44 9.02 -6.94
CA ARG A 165 -21.62 8.71 -5.75
C ARG A 165 -22.47 8.59 -4.49
N LEU A 166 -23.45 9.46 -4.26
CA LEU A 166 -24.33 9.31 -3.10
C LEU A 166 -25.16 8.01 -3.15
N LYS A 167 -25.51 7.53 -4.35
CA LYS A 167 -26.21 6.25 -4.53
C LYS A 167 -25.29 5.03 -4.42
N SER A 168 -24.04 5.14 -4.89
CA SER A 168 -23.06 4.05 -4.84
C SER A 168 -22.27 4.01 -3.53
N GLY A 169 -22.16 5.15 -2.85
CA GLY A 169 -21.55 5.33 -1.55
C GLY A 169 -22.53 4.82 -0.51
N SER A 170 -22.59 3.51 -0.35
CA SER A 170 -23.25 2.92 0.79
C SER A 170 -22.51 3.40 2.06
N TYR A 171 -23.08 4.39 2.74
CA TYR A 171 -22.82 4.57 4.17
C TYR A 171 -23.13 3.27 4.94
N GLU A 172 -23.94 2.40 4.34
CA GLU A 172 -24.26 1.06 4.80
C GLU A 172 -23.16 0.07 4.40
N THR A 173 -22.68 -0.69 5.38
CA THR A 173 -21.75 -1.81 5.24
C THR A 173 -20.31 -1.47 4.81
N ARG A 174 -19.64 -0.63 5.61
CA ARG A 174 -18.28 -1.02 6.03
C ARG A 174 -18.40 -2.27 6.90
N VAL A 175 -18.69 -3.43 6.29
CA VAL A 175 -18.53 -4.69 7.02
C VAL A 175 -17.07 -4.71 7.48
N ASN A 176 -16.88 -4.79 8.79
CA ASN A 176 -15.55 -4.72 9.33
C ASN A 176 -14.81 -5.98 8.90
N VAL A 177 -13.67 -5.85 8.22
CA VAL A 177 -12.81 -7.00 7.86
C VAL A 177 -12.55 -7.86 9.09
N ARG A 178 -12.45 -7.24 10.28
CA ARG A 178 -12.32 -7.96 11.55
C ARG A 178 -13.52 -8.86 11.87
N GLU A 179 -14.74 -8.40 11.63
CA GLU A 179 -15.95 -9.19 11.87
C GLU A 179 -16.07 -10.36 10.87
N ARG A 180 -15.66 -10.18 9.62
CA ARG A 180 -15.58 -11.33 8.69
C ARG A 180 -14.53 -12.32 9.10
N ARG A 181 -13.35 -11.85 9.51
CA ARG A 181 -12.29 -12.74 10.02
C ARG A 181 -12.74 -13.55 11.23
N THR A 182 -13.53 -12.97 12.15
CA THR A 182 -14.07 -13.74 13.29
C THR A 182 -15.10 -14.79 12.85
N VAL A 183 -15.86 -14.56 11.79
CA VAL A 183 -16.74 -15.59 11.20
C VAL A 183 -15.91 -16.70 10.57
N THR A 184 -14.94 -16.37 9.70
CA THR A 184 -14.02 -17.35 9.11
C THR A 184 -13.29 -18.16 10.18
N ASP A 185 -12.82 -17.52 11.25
CA ASP A 185 -12.14 -18.18 12.37
C ASP A 185 -13.02 -19.22 13.08
N LYS A 186 -14.32 -18.92 13.26
CA LYS A 186 -15.31 -19.83 13.85
C LYS A 186 -15.58 -21.04 12.95
N GLU A 187 -15.66 -20.83 11.64
CA GLU A 187 -15.85 -21.94 10.70
C GLU A 187 -14.61 -22.86 10.67
N ILE A 188 -13.40 -22.28 10.69
CA ILE A 188 -12.17 -23.07 10.83
C ILE A 188 -12.17 -23.86 12.14
N GLU A 189 -12.58 -23.23 13.25
CA GLU A 189 -12.67 -23.90 14.56
C GLU A 189 -13.66 -25.09 14.52
N THR A 190 -14.81 -24.90 13.87
CA THR A 190 -15.81 -25.95 13.66
C THR A 190 -15.22 -27.13 12.88
N VAL A 191 -14.51 -26.85 11.78
CA VAL A 191 -13.82 -27.88 10.98
C VAL A 191 -12.75 -28.61 11.79
N THR A 192 -11.91 -27.89 12.56
CA THR A 192 -10.86 -28.52 13.37
C THR A 192 -11.41 -29.34 14.52
N ASN A 193 -12.50 -28.88 15.17
CA ASN A 193 -13.16 -29.61 16.24
C ASN A 193 -13.79 -30.91 15.71
N LEU A 194 -14.44 -30.84 14.54
CA LEU A 194 -15.00 -32.01 13.89
C LEU A 194 -13.91 -33.00 13.46
N LEU A 195 -12.79 -32.51 12.92
CA LEU A 195 -11.64 -33.34 12.59
C LEU A 195 -11.06 -34.05 13.83
N ASP A 196 -10.89 -33.34 14.95
CA ASP A 196 -10.39 -33.93 16.19
C ASP A 196 -11.38 -34.94 16.79
N ALA A 197 -12.68 -34.68 16.70
CA ALA A 197 -13.72 -35.61 17.12
C ALA A 197 -13.72 -36.87 16.24
N LEU A 198 -13.65 -36.72 14.92
CA LEU A 198 -13.57 -37.82 13.96
C LEU A 198 -12.34 -38.68 14.22
N HIS A 199 -11.17 -38.08 14.41
CA HIS A 199 -9.95 -38.84 14.72
C HIS A 199 -10.01 -39.55 16.08
N THR A 200 -10.74 -38.99 17.06
CA THR A 200 -10.90 -39.63 18.39
C THR A 200 -11.85 -40.82 18.32
N LEU A 201 -12.93 -40.74 17.54
CA LEU A 201 -13.95 -41.78 17.44
C LEU A 201 -13.61 -42.84 16.39
N GLU A 202 -13.04 -42.42 15.27
CA GLU A 202 -12.81 -43.21 14.06
C GLU A 202 -11.44 -42.85 13.46
N ALA A 203 -10.37 -43.14 14.19
CA ALA A 203 -9.01 -42.90 13.71
C ALA A 203 -8.79 -43.61 12.37
N SER A 204 -8.40 -42.82 11.36
CA SER A 204 -7.99 -43.30 10.05
C SER A 204 -6.69 -42.64 9.63
N GLU A 205 -5.98 -43.24 8.69
CA GLU A 205 -4.76 -42.66 8.10
C GLU A 205 -5.05 -41.26 7.50
N SER A 206 -6.20 -41.09 6.83
CA SER A 206 -6.60 -39.79 6.26
C SER A 206 -6.81 -38.70 7.32
N THR A 207 -7.43 -39.04 8.46
CA THR A 207 -7.59 -38.07 9.57
C THR A 207 -6.24 -37.72 10.21
N GLU A 208 -5.34 -38.69 10.37
CA GLU A 208 -4.02 -38.47 10.95
C GLU A 208 -3.12 -37.62 10.04
N GLN A 209 -3.11 -37.90 8.74
CA GLN A 209 -2.40 -37.11 7.74
C GLN A 209 -2.93 -35.67 7.70
N LEU A 210 -4.25 -35.47 7.70
CA LEU A 210 -4.85 -34.13 7.70
C LEU A 210 -4.50 -33.33 8.96
N ILE A 211 -4.56 -33.95 10.15
CA ILE A 211 -4.13 -33.30 11.40
C ILE A 211 -2.65 -32.92 11.34
N THR A 212 -1.81 -33.78 10.78
CA THR A 212 -0.37 -33.51 10.61
C THR A 212 -0.12 -32.32 9.69
N LEU A 213 -0.79 -32.27 8.53
CA LEU A 213 -0.68 -31.18 7.56
C LEU A 213 -1.15 -29.86 8.15
N TYR A 214 -2.30 -29.86 8.84
CA TYR A 214 -2.80 -28.69 9.57
C TYR A 214 -1.79 -28.19 10.61
N ASN A 215 -1.23 -29.11 11.40
CA ASN A 215 -0.24 -28.77 12.43
C ASN A 215 1.06 -28.19 11.85
N ASN A 216 1.51 -28.69 10.70
CA ASN A 216 2.67 -28.15 9.99
C ASN A 216 2.40 -26.72 9.49
N LEU A 217 1.19 -26.47 9.00
CA LEU A 217 0.76 -25.14 8.58
C LEU A 217 0.77 -24.16 9.77
N VAL A 218 0.22 -24.55 10.92
CA VAL A 218 0.27 -23.76 12.17
C VAL A 218 1.69 -23.45 12.61
N ILE A 219 2.60 -24.43 12.56
CA ILE A 219 4.01 -24.24 12.91
C ILE A 219 4.67 -23.23 11.96
N LYS A 220 4.42 -23.34 10.66
CA LYS A 220 4.96 -22.42 9.64
C LYS A 220 4.53 -20.98 9.92
N GLN A 221 3.24 -20.76 10.19
CA GLN A 221 2.74 -19.42 10.50
C GLN A 221 3.24 -18.88 11.83
N SER A 222 3.32 -19.73 12.86
CA SER A 222 3.87 -19.35 14.16
C SER A 222 5.33 -18.88 14.06
N ARG A 223 6.14 -19.58 13.26
CA ARG A 223 7.53 -19.18 12.96
C ARG A 223 7.60 -17.86 12.21
N LEU A 224 6.70 -17.63 11.25
CA LEU A 224 6.61 -16.36 10.52
C LEU A 224 6.30 -15.19 11.47
N LEU A 225 5.30 -15.37 12.34
CA LEU A 225 4.94 -14.37 13.34
C LEU A 225 6.08 -14.09 14.32
N ALA A 226 6.76 -15.12 14.82
CA ALA A 226 7.92 -14.97 15.69
C ALA A 226 9.06 -14.20 15.01
N ARG A 227 9.37 -14.52 13.75
CA ARG A 227 10.35 -13.76 12.96
C ARG A 227 9.94 -12.30 12.81
N ARG A 228 8.65 -12.03 12.59
CA ARG A 228 8.13 -10.66 12.48
C ARG A 228 8.24 -9.89 13.79
N THR A 229 8.08 -10.54 14.93
CA THR A 229 8.30 -9.88 16.23
C THR A 229 9.78 -9.56 16.50
N VAL A 230 10.71 -10.33 15.93
CA VAL A 230 12.16 -10.15 16.15
C VAL A 230 12.81 -9.21 15.12
N TYR A 231 12.34 -9.26 13.87
CA TYR A 231 12.94 -8.56 12.73
C TYR A 231 12.00 -7.57 12.04
N GLY A 232 10.77 -7.43 12.53
CA GLY A 232 9.82 -6.48 11.97
C GLY A 232 10.23 -5.03 12.23
N ARG A 233 9.64 -4.12 11.44
CA ARG A 233 9.91 -2.67 11.51
C ARG A 233 9.86 -2.12 12.93
N ALA A 234 8.79 -2.42 13.69
CA ALA A 234 8.66 -1.96 15.08
C ALA A 234 9.76 -2.50 16.02
N ALA A 235 10.24 -3.73 15.80
CA ALA A 235 11.33 -4.29 16.58
C ALA A 235 12.67 -3.64 16.21
N SER A 236 12.88 -3.36 14.92
CA SER A 236 14.02 -2.57 14.45
C SER A 236 14.00 -1.14 15.00
N GLU A 237 12.86 -0.45 14.94
CA GLU A 237 12.67 0.89 15.51
C GLU A 237 12.94 0.91 17.02
N LYS A 238 12.45 -0.07 17.78
CA LYS A 238 12.79 -0.21 19.22
C LYS A 238 14.29 -0.41 19.45
N ARG A 239 14.95 -1.25 18.64
CA ARG A 239 16.40 -1.44 18.73
C ARG A 239 17.15 -0.15 18.39
N TYR A 240 16.72 0.58 17.36
CA TYR A 240 17.30 1.86 16.99
C TYR A 240 17.13 2.91 18.08
N GLY A 241 15.93 3.08 18.63
CA GLY A 241 15.69 4.02 19.73
C GLY A 241 16.48 3.69 21.00
N ALA A 242 16.62 2.41 21.35
CA ALA A 242 17.45 2.00 22.48
C ALA A 242 18.94 2.31 22.26
N ILE A 243 19.44 2.15 21.03
CA ILE A 243 20.81 2.51 20.67
C ILE A 243 20.98 4.03 20.66
N GLU A 244 20.01 4.77 20.13
CA GLU A 244 20.05 6.23 20.12
C GLU A 244 20.08 6.80 21.54
N GLN A 245 19.25 6.28 22.45
CA GLN A 245 19.28 6.64 23.88
C GLN A 245 20.61 6.31 24.55
N LEU A 246 21.20 5.15 24.23
CA LEU A 246 22.52 4.76 24.71
C LEU A 246 23.60 5.76 24.25
N LEU A 247 23.53 6.19 22.98
CA LEU A 247 24.54 7.06 22.36
C LEU A 247 24.36 8.54 22.73
N TYR A 248 23.13 8.97 22.98
CA TYR A 248 22.74 10.36 23.25
C TYR A 248 23.69 11.13 24.20
N PRO A 249 24.06 10.61 25.39
CA PRO A 249 24.96 11.34 26.29
C PRO A 249 26.40 11.50 25.77
N MET A 250 26.83 10.64 24.85
CA MET A 250 28.21 10.64 24.32
C MET A 250 28.35 11.44 23.02
N LEU A 251 27.25 11.67 22.30
CA LEU A 251 27.25 12.41 21.03
C LEU A 251 27.79 13.85 21.15
N PRO A 252 27.45 14.67 22.18
CA PRO A 252 27.93 16.04 22.28
C PRO A 252 29.45 16.18 22.28
N ALA A 253 30.17 15.17 22.80
CA ALA A 253 31.64 15.18 22.83
C ALA A 253 32.28 15.09 21.43
N LEU A 254 31.50 14.74 20.40
CA LEU A 254 31.96 14.68 19.01
C LEU A 254 31.82 16.02 18.27
N ILE A 255 31.15 17.02 18.86
CA ILE A 255 30.97 18.35 18.28
C ILE A 255 32.27 19.14 18.49
N THR A 256 33.03 19.35 17.42
CA THR A 256 34.32 20.07 17.48
C THR A 256 34.24 21.50 16.97
N GLU A 257 33.21 21.85 16.20
CA GLU A 257 33.05 23.14 15.54
C GLU A 257 31.63 23.68 15.77
N GLU A 258 31.50 25.00 15.88
CA GLU A 258 30.19 25.66 15.99
C GLU A 258 29.35 25.41 14.73
N GLY A 259 28.08 25.02 14.91
CA GLY A 259 27.19 24.66 13.81
C GLY A 259 27.33 23.22 13.30
N MET A 260 28.19 22.39 13.92
CA MET A 260 28.21 20.95 13.69
C MET A 260 27.05 20.27 14.42
N THR A 261 26.35 19.36 13.74
CA THR A 261 25.35 18.48 14.35
C THR A 261 25.76 17.02 14.18
N VAL A 262 25.50 16.20 15.19
CA VAL A 262 25.85 14.78 15.22
C VAL A 262 24.64 13.94 15.58
N ALA A 263 24.43 12.85 14.84
CA ALA A 263 23.30 11.95 15.07
C ALA A 263 23.65 10.51 14.71
N PHE A 264 23.00 9.55 15.34
CA PHE A 264 23.17 8.15 14.98
C PHE A 264 22.53 7.86 13.62
N ALA A 265 23.29 7.26 12.70
CA ALA A 265 22.87 7.00 11.32
C ALA A 265 21.96 5.77 11.16
N GLY A 266 21.62 5.07 12.25
CA GLY A 266 20.80 3.87 12.18
C GLY A 266 21.54 2.63 11.66
N ARG A 267 22.87 2.62 11.62
CA ARG A 267 23.67 1.46 11.21
C ARG A 267 24.65 1.04 12.30
N THR A 268 24.71 -0.28 12.54
CA THR A 268 25.64 -0.89 13.49
C THR A 268 26.36 -2.07 12.86
N LEU A 269 27.62 -2.28 13.24
CA LEU A 269 28.43 -3.42 12.79
C LEU A 269 29.00 -4.18 14.00
N GLY A 270 29.06 -5.50 13.93
CA GLY A 270 29.55 -6.34 15.05
C GLY A 270 28.50 -6.59 16.13
N THR A 271 28.90 -7.33 17.16
CA THR A 271 28.01 -7.80 18.24
C THR A 271 28.60 -7.51 19.61
N ASN A 272 27.73 -7.29 20.61
CA ASN A 272 28.10 -7.07 22.01
C ASN A 272 29.15 -5.96 22.19
N LYS A 273 30.25 -6.24 22.88
CA LYS A 273 31.32 -5.28 23.19
C LYS A 273 32.08 -4.79 21.95
N ASP A 274 31.99 -5.52 20.83
CA ASP A 274 32.62 -5.18 19.56
C ASP A 274 31.64 -4.48 18.59
N ARG A 275 30.57 -3.88 19.12
CA ARG A 275 29.60 -3.14 18.31
C ARG A 275 30.14 -1.75 17.94
N HIS A 276 30.10 -1.48 16.65
CA HIS A 276 30.44 -0.20 16.04
C HIS A 276 29.14 0.49 15.60
N TYR A 277 29.11 1.82 15.70
CA TYR A 277 27.95 2.66 15.44
C TYR A 277 28.34 3.68 14.38
N LEU A 278 27.54 3.79 13.33
CA LEU A 278 27.72 4.81 12.30
C LEU A 278 27.08 6.11 12.78
N ILE A 279 27.86 7.18 12.83
CA ILE A 279 27.43 8.50 13.26
C ILE A 279 27.51 9.44 12.06
N ASN A 280 26.42 10.19 11.84
CA ASN A 280 26.34 11.26 10.86
C ASN A 280 26.81 12.55 11.51
N LEU A 281 27.80 13.20 10.89
CA LEU A 281 28.29 14.52 11.26
C LEU A 281 27.93 15.49 10.13
N ARG A 282 27.17 16.53 10.44
CA ARG A 282 26.75 17.55 9.47
C ARG A 282 27.32 18.91 9.85
N MET A 283 27.91 19.59 8.89
CA MET A 283 28.39 20.98 9.07
C MET A 283 27.66 21.92 8.11
N GLY A 284 27.08 23.00 8.64
CA GLY A 284 26.60 24.14 7.86
C GLY A 284 25.71 23.80 6.66
N GLY A 285 24.84 22.78 6.78
CA GLY A 285 23.84 22.39 5.78
C GLY A 285 24.36 21.86 4.44
N THR A 286 25.68 21.73 4.24
CA THR A 286 26.27 21.42 2.91
C THR A 286 27.24 20.23 2.89
N LYS A 287 27.81 19.83 4.03
CA LYS A 287 28.69 18.65 4.10
C LYS A 287 28.18 17.66 5.13
N GLU A 288 27.92 16.43 4.68
CA GLU A 288 27.56 15.29 5.50
C GLU A 288 28.71 14.28 5.47
N TYR A 289 29.15 13.85 6.65
CA TYR A 289 30.15 12.80 6.81
C TYR A 289 29.57 11.67 7.65
N GLU A 290 29.76 10.43 7.24
CA GLU A 290 29.44 9.25 8.04
C GLU A 290 30.74 8.64 8.57
N ARG A 291 30.83 8.40 9.88
CA ARG A 291 32.03 7.80 10.51
C ARG A 291 31.64 6.74 11.51
N TRP A 292 32.43 5.67 11.58
CA TRP A 292 32.23 4.58 12.52
C TRP A 292 32.88 4.90 13.87
N TYR A 293 32.16 4.63 14.95
CA TYR A 293 32.64 4.80 16.32
C TYR A 293 32.37 3.54 17.14
N ARG A 294 33.21 3.28 18.13
CA ARG A 294 33.01 2.24 19.15
C ARG A 294 32.88 2.91 20.52
N ILE A 295 32.09 2.32 21.41
CA ILE A 295 32.01 2.75 22.80
C ILE A 295 33.20 2.17 23.55
N GLU A 296 34.02 3.02 24.13
CA GLU A 296 35.12 2.65 25.03
C GLU A 296 34.97 3.45 26.33
N GLY A 297 34.60 2.77 27.42
CA GLY A 297 34.17 3.44 28.64
C GLY A 297 32.89 4.25 28.41
N GLU A 298 32.91 5.53 28.77
CA GLU A 298 31.80 6.47 28.57
C GLU A 298 32.01 7.40 27.35
N LYS A 299 32.82 6.99 26.38
CA LYS A 299 33.18 7.81 25.21
C LYS A 299 33.03 7.05 23.89
N LEU A 300 32.77 7.81 22.83
CA LEU A 300 32.78 7.33 21.45
C LEU A 300 34.15 7.55 20.83
N VAL A 301 34.82 6.45 20.45
CA VAL A 301 36.14 6.45 19.82
C VAL A 301 36.01 6.12 18.34
N TYR A 302 36.59 6.95 17.47
CA TYR A 302 36.55 6.75 16.03
C TYR A 302 37.27 5.45 15.62
N VAL A 303 36.65 4.69 14.72
CA VAL A 303 37.19 3.45 14.17
C VAL A 303 37.34 3.59 12.65
N PRO A 304 38.58 3.57 12.13
CA PRO A 304 38.86 3.51 10.70
C PRO A 304 38.24 2.29 10.01
N GLU A 305 37.84 2.44 8.73
CA GLU A 305 37.14 1.39 7.99
C GLU A 305 37.95 0.09 7.83
N ASP A 306 39.27 0.19 7.72
CA ASP A 306 40.20 -0.94 7.62
C ASP A 306 40.19 -1.84 8.88
N LYS A 307 39.79 -1.28 10.02
CA LYS A 307 39.71 -1.96 11.32
C LYS A 307 38.30 -2.50 11.63
N LEU A 308 37.34 -2.29 10.74
CA LEU A 308 35.97 -2.80 10.93
C LEU A 308 35.90 -4.33 10.77
N PRO A 309 35.02 -5.00 11.53
CA PRO A 309 34.81 -6.44 11.39
C PRO A 309 34.30 -6.78 9.98
N ARG A 310 35.11 -7.52 9.23
CA ARG A 310 34.73 -8.03 7.89
C ARG A 310 33.68 -9.14 8.03
N PRO A 311 32.68 -9.21 7.15
CA PRO A 311 31.70 -10.28 7.19
C PRO A 311 32.39 -11.64 7.02
N LYS A 312 32.19 -12.56 7.98
CA LYS A 312 32.62 -13.95 7.82
C LYS A 312 31.91 -14.52 6.60
N ARG A 313 32.64 -14.89 5.54
CA ARG A 313 32.11 -15.72 4.44
C ARG A 313 31.47 -16.95 5.08
N LYS A 314 30.14 -17.10 4.98
CA LYS A 314 29.49 -18.35 5.36
C LYS A 314 30.11 -19.46 4.50
N LYS A 315 30.69 -20.49 5.12
CA LYS A 315 30.93 -21.76 4.40
C LYS A 315 29.59 -22.17 3.80
N LYS A 316 29.55 -22.46 2.50
CA LYS A 316 28.38 -23.07 1.87
C LYS A 316 27.97 -24.28 2.75
N PRO A 317 26.69 -24.43 3.11
CA PRO A 317 26.23 -25.69 3.68
C PRO A 317 26.60 -26.80 2.69
N GLN A 318 27.28 -27.85 3.16
CA GLN A 318 27.38 -29.08 2.38
C GLN A 318 25.96 -29.55 2.08
N PRO A 319 25.65 -29.95 0.84
CA PRO A 319 24.37 -30.59 0.56
C PRO A 319 24.29 -31.85 1.43
N ALA A 320 23.22 -31.97 2.20
CA ALA A 320 22.90 -33.20 2.90
C ALA A 320 22.70 -34.29 1.85
N SER A 321 23.64 -35.23 1.79
CA SER A 321 23.43 -36.55 1.23
C SER A 321 22.42 -37.27 2.11
N ASP A 322 21.22 -37.50 1.58
CA ASP A 322 20.46 -38.75 1.69
C ASP A 322 19.01 -38.48 1.30
N PHE A 323 18.77 -38.49 -0.01
CA PHE A 323 17.50 -38.89 -0.59
C PHE A 323 17.82 -39.97 -1.62
N THR A 324 17.75 -41.22 -1.18
CA THR A 324 17.77 -42.38 -2.05
C THR A 324 16.45 -42.45 -2.79
N VAL A 325 16.45 -42.17 -4.09
CA VAL A 325 15.34 -42.49 -4.99
C VAL A 325 15.62 -43.89 -5.54
N PRO A 326 14.72 -44.87 -5.44
CA PRO A 326 14.94 -46.17 -6.07
C PRO A 326 14.84 -46.05 -7.59
N SER A 327 15.87 -46.53 -8.28
CA SER A 327 15.88 -46.73 -9.73
C SER A 327 14.86 -47.78 -10.15
N ALA A 328 14.12 -47.51 -11.24
CA ALA A 328 13.51 -48.55 -12.06
C ALA A 328 13.67 -48.20 -13.55
N GLU A 329 14.52 -49.01 -14.18
CA GLU A 329 14.44 -49.57 -15.53
C GLU A 329 14.45 -48.67 -16.78
N THR A 330 15.57 -48.83 -17.48
CA THR A 330 15.83 -48.61 -18.91
C THR A 330 14.85 -49.33 -19.83
N THR A 331 14.44 -48.66 -20.91
CA THR A 331 14.24 -49.27 -22.24
C THR A 331 14.47 -48.23 -23.36
N PRO A 332 14.79 -48.67 -24.60
CA PRO A 332 15.80 -48.03 -25.45
C PRO A 332 15.26 -47.09 -26.53
N THR A 333 16.15 -46.21 -26.99
CA THR A 333 16.01 -45.29 -28.13
C THR A 333 16.03 -46.02 -29.49
N PRO A 334 15.24 -45.56 -30.47
CA PRO A 334 15.53 -45.69 -31.90
C PRO A 334 15.67 -44.31 -32.61
N PRO A 335 16.20 -44.23 -33.85
CA PRO A 335 17.41 -43.46 -34.15
C PRO A 335 17.21 -42.13 -34.90
N ALA A 336 18.34 -41.44 -35.06
CA ALA A 336 18.54 -40.10 -35.62
C ALA A 336 18.20 -39.92 -37.13
N GLN A 337 17.77 -38.69 -37.46
CA GLN A 337 17.96 -37.97 -38.73
C GLN A 337 18.23 -36.51 -38.34
N GLY A 338 19.45 -35.96 -38.48
CA GLY A 338 19.97 -35.27 -39.68
C GLY A 338 19.40 -33.84 -39.77
N GLY A 339 20.12 -32.72 -39.83
CA GLY A 339 21.53 -32.36 -39.88
C GLY A 339 21.63 -30.82 -40.07
N SER A 340 22.84 -30.28 -39.88
CA SER A 340 23.34 -28.92 -40.20
C SER A 340 22.90 -27.72 -39.32
N SER A 341 23.80 -27.17 -38.49
CA SER A 341 24.82 -26.11 -38.75
C SER A 341 24.21 -24.69 -38.74
N SER A 342 24.76 -23.61 -38.17
CA SER A 342 26.09 -23.25 -37.65
C SER A 342 25.91 -22.03 -36.72
N GLY A 343 26.91 -21.70 -35.88
CA GLY A 343 27.14 -20.32 -35.47
C GLY A 343 27.54 -20.11 -34.02
N ASP A 344 28.84 -20.25 -33.76
CA ASP A 344 29.56 -19.72 -32.59
C ASP A 344 29.23 -18.24 -32.34
N HIS A 345 29.09 -17.84 -31.06
CA HIS A 345 29.90 -16.74 -30.52
C HIS A 345 30.00 -16.82 -28.99
N ASP A 346 31.25 -16.69 -28.58
CA ASP A 346 31.83 -16.76 -27.25
C ASP A 346 31.62 -15.45 -26.46
N GLY A 347 31.74 -15.57 -25.13
CA GLY A 347 32.28 -14.50 -24.29
C GLY A 347 31.29 -13.61 -23.53
N GLY A 348 31.47 -13.58 -22.20
CA GLY A 348 31.32 -12.33 -21.46
C GLY A 348 30.41 -12.38 -20.24
N ALA A 349 30.96 -12.83 -19.12
CA ALA A 349 30.45 -12.54 -17.79
C ALA A 349 30.40 -11.03 -17.54
N GLU A 350 29.35 -10.53 -16.88
CA GLU A 350 29.47 -9.54 -15.80
C GLU A 350 28.14 -9.31 -15.07
N GLY A 351 28.20 -9.38 -13.75
CA GLY A 351 27.06 -9.21 -12.85
C GLY A 351 26.70 -7.74 -12.69
N SER A 352 25.41 -7.42 -12.86
CA SER A 352 24.88 -6.09 -12.56
C SER A 352 24.30 -6.06 -11.14
N ILE A 353 24.92 -5.23 -10.32
CA ILE A 353 24.52 -4.88 -8.96
C ILE A 353 23.50 -3.74 -9.08
N GLY A 354 22.22 -4.05 -8.90
CA GLY A 354 21.15 -3.05 -8.82
C GLY A 354 21.21 -2.30 -7.49
N GLY A 355 21.69 -1.06 -7.53
CA GLY A 355 21.54 -0.07 -6.47
C GLY A 355 20.17 0.59 -6.53
N GLY A 356 19.45 0.60 -5.42
CA GLY A 356 18.22 1.38 -5.22
C GLY A 356 18.45 2.44 -4.16
N LEU A 357 18.27 3.70 -4.56
CA LEU A 357 17.71 4.77 -3.75
C LEU A 357 16.32 5.07 -4.29
#